data_AF-A0A6M0G8D6-F1
#
_entry.id   AF-A0A6M0G8D6-F1
#
_cell.length_a   1.000
_cell.length_b   1.000
_cell.length_c   1.000
_cell.angle_alpha   90.00
_cell.angle_beta   90.00
_cell.angle_gamma   90.00
#
_symmetry.space_group_name_H-M   'P 1'
#
loop_
_entity.id
_entity.type
_entity.pdbx_description
1 polymer ?
#
loop_
_entity_poly.entity_id
_entity_poly.type
_entity_poly.pdbx_seq_one_letter_code
_entity_poly.pdbx_strand_id
1 'polypeptide(L)' 'MAIQYLLDEHIPLSYRVQLLSRNPNLRVWVIGDPSAPPKGTPDPVLLNWCEDNNLFKDIENE' A
#
# COMPACT_ATOMS: atom_id res chain seq x y z
N MET A 1 15.35 -2.94 4.18
CA MET A 1 14.03 -2.26 4.16
C MET A 1 13.06 -3.08 3.33
N ALA A 2 11.82 -3.28 3.77
CA ALA A 2 10.80 -3.97 2.97
C ALA A 2 10.13 -2.99 1.99
N ILE A 3 9.93 -3.43 0.74
CA ILE A 3 9.15 -2.70 -0.26
C ILE A 3 7.66 -2.81 0.12
N GLN A 4 6.95 -1.69 0.10
CA GLN A 4 5.54 -1.59 0.47
C GLN A 4 4.70 -1.20 -0.75
N TYR A 5 3.54 -1.83 -0.93
CA TYR A 5 2.56 -1.47 -1.95
C TYR A 5 1.21 -1.15 -1.29
N LEU A 6 0.50 -0.17 -1.83
CA LEU A 6 -0.92 0.05 -1.58
C LEU A 6 -1.69 -0.28 -2.86
N LEU A 7 -2.61 -1.25 -2.79
CA LEU A 7 -3.49 -1.61 -3.88
C LEU A 7 -4.77 -0.79 -3.80
N ASP A 8 -5.17 -0.28 -4.96
CA ASP A 8 -6.43 0.45 -5.12
C ASP A 8 -7.65 -0.45 -4.89
N GLU A 9 -8.78 0.14 -4.50
CA GLU A 9 -10.02 -0.57 -4.19
C GLU A 9 -10.64 -1.32 -5.38
N HIS A 10 -10.27 -0.94 -6.60
CA HIS A 10 -10.71 -1.58 -7.84
C HIS A 10 -9.78 -2.70 -8.31
N ILE A 11 -8.66 -2.94 -7.62
CA ILE A 11 -7.72 -4.01 -7.96
C ILE A 11 -8.17 -5.34 -7.32
N PRO A 12 -8.27 -6.44 -8.10
CA PRO A 12 -8.62 -7.74 -7.54
C PRO A 12 -7.62 -8.22 -6.47
N LEU A 13 -8.14 -8.77 -5.37
CA LEU A 13 -7.33 -9.31 -4.27
C LEU A 13 -6.38 -10.44 -4.68
N SER A 14 -6.61 -11.08 -5.83
CA SER A 14 -5.70 -12.08 -6.39
C SER A 14 -4.30 -11.50 -6.69
N TYR A 15 -4.18 -10.19 -6.92
CA TYR A 15 -2.88 -9.54 -7.08
C TYR A 15 -2.09 -9.52 -5.77
N ARG A 16 -2.73 -9.25 -4.62
CA ARG A 16 -2.07 -9.35 -3.31
C ARG A 16 -1.51 -10.75 -3.09
N VAL A 17 -2.30 -11.78 -3.37
CA VAL A 17 -1.87 -13.18 -3.24
C VAL A 17 -0.67 -13.48 -4.14
N GLN A 18 -0.72 -13.05 -5.41
CA GLN A 18 0.38 -13.26 -6.36
C GLN A 18 1.66 -12.49 -5.98
N LEU A 19 1.53 -11.25 -5.50
CA LEU A 19 2.67 -10.44 -5.05
C LEU A 19 3.38 -11.11 -3.86
N LEU A 20 2.61 -11.50 -2.84
CA LEU A 20 3.15 -12.17 -1.66
C LEU A 20 3.69 -13.57 -1.98
N SER A 21 3.09 -14.28 -2.94
CA SER A 21 3.61 -15.57 -3.42
C SER A 21 4.96 -15.44 -4.11
N ARG A 22 5.20 -14.35 -4.85
CA ARG A 22 6.47 -14.11 -5.56
C ARG A 22 7.55 -13.57 -4.64
N ASN A 23 7.18 -12.72 -3.68
CA ASN A 23 8.10 -12.18 -2.69
C ASN A 23 7.37 -12.00 -1.34
N PRO A 24 7.52 -12.97 -0.42
CA PRO A 24 6.90 -12.91 0.91
C PRO A 24 7.41 -11.77 1.80
N ASN A 25 8.54 -11.13 1.44
CA ASN A 25 9.10 -10.00 2.19
C ASN A 25 8.43 -8.65 1.85
N LEU A 26 7.49 -8.63 0.90
CA LEU A 26 6.70 -7.44 0.58
C LEU A 26 5.65 -7.18 1.65
N ARG A 27 5.34 -5.91 1.89
CA ARG A 27 4.12 -5.51 2.61
C ARG A 27 3.11 -4.98 1.61
N VAL A 28 1.90 -5.56 1.57
CA VAL A 28 0.86 -5.18 0.62
C VAL A 28 -0.40 -4.78 1.38
N TRP A 29 -0.75 -3.50 1.28
CA TRP A 29 -1.98 -2.90 1.77
C TRP A 29 -3.05 -2.89 0.69
N VAL A 30 -4.32 -2.84 1.06
CA VAL A 30 -5.45 -2.75 0.12
C VAL A 30 -6.46 -1.75 0.65
N ILE A 31 -6.87 -0.79 -0.18
CA ILE A 31 -7.93 0.16 0.19
C ILE A 31 -9.21 -0.61 0.51
N GLY A 32 -9.80 -0.30 1.66
CA GLY A 32 -10.99 -0.97 2.21
C GLY A 32 -10.70 -2.09 3.21
N ASP A 33 -9.44 -2.49 3.43
CA ASP A 33 -9.10 -3.37 4.55
C ASP A 33 -9.19 -2.62 5.89
N PRO A 34 -9.47 -3.30 7.03
CA PRO A 34 -9.65 -2.65 8.33
C PRO A 34 -8.46 -1.81 8.82
N SER A 35 -7.25 -2.09 8.34
CA SER A 35 -6.01 -1.38 8.70
C SER A 35 -5.52 -0.44 7.61
N ALA A 36 -6.31 -0.22 6.56
CA ALA A 36 -6.02 0.64 5.44
C ALA A 36 -7.11 1.72 5.29
N PRO A 37 -6.91 2.72 4.42
CA PRO A 37 -7.93 3.72 4.15
C PRO A 37 -9.24 3.08 3.68
N PRO A 38 -10.41 3.57 4.11
CA PRO A 38 -11.69 3.11 3.60
C PRO A 38 -11.83 3.31 2.09
N LYS A 39 -12.75 2.55 1.49
CA LYS A 39 -13.20 2.75 0.10
C LYS A 39 -13.71 4.17 -0.14
N GLY A 40 -13.40 4.75 -1.31
CA GLY A 40 -13.74 6.13 -1.63
C GLY A 40 -13.02 7.21 -0.80
N THR A 41 -11.91 6.86 -0.12
CA THR A 41 -11.06 7.86 0.54
C THR A 41 -10.50 8.83 -0.51
N PRO A 42 -10.70 10.15 -0.39
CA PRO A 42 -10.19 11.12 -1.35
C PRO A 42 -8.66 11.12 -1.43
N ASP A 43 -8.11 11.37 -2.61
CA ASP A 43 -6.66 11.37 -2.85
C ASP A 43 -5.85 12.18 -1.83
N PRO A 44 -6.23 13.42 -1.42
CA PRO A 44 -5.45 14.16 -0.43
C PRO A 44 -5.33 13.43 0.93
N VAL A 45 -6.39 12.74 1.35
CA VAL A 45 -6.39 11.95 2.58
C VAL A 45 -5.59 10.66 2.40
N LEU A 46 -5.67 10.05 1.22
CA LEU A 46 -4.90 8.87 0.85
C LEU A 46 -3.39 9.15 0.86
N LEU A 47 -2.97 10.29 0.31
CA LEU A 47 -1.58 10.73 0.28
C LEU A 47 -1.02 10.95 1.69
N ASN A 48 -1.76 11.64 2.55
CA ASN A 48 -1.36 11.82 3.96
C ASN A 48 -1.19 10.46 4.67
N TRP A 49 -2.12 9.53 4.45
CA TRP A 49 -2.02 8.19 5.02
C TRP A 49 -0.79 7.42 4.51
N CYS A 50 -0.47 7.54 3.22
CA CYS A 50 0.72 6.92 2.63
C CYS A 50 2.01 7.49 3.24
N GLU A 51 2.05 8.80 3.49
CA GLU A 51 3.18 9.47 4.16
C GLU A 51 3.34 8.97 5.60
N ASP A 52 2.26 8.98 6.40
CA ASP A 52 2.25 8.48 7.78
C ASP A 52 2.71 7.01 7.89
N ASN A 53 2.44 6.21 6.85
CA ASN A 53 2.82 4.80 6.78
C ASN A 53 4.19 4.55 6.09
N ASN A 54 4.94 5.60 5.79
CA ASN A 54 6.25 5.54 5.15
C ASN A 54 6.24 4.79 3.80
N LEU A 55 5.18 4.97 3.01
CA LEU A 55 5.10 4.41 1.65
C LEU A 55 5.92 5.25 0.67
N PHE A 56 5.98 6.57 0.88
CA PHE A 56 6.94 7.44 0.23
C PHE A 56 8.20 7.40 1.07
N LYS A 57 9.18 6.60 0.65
CA LYS A 57 10.55 6.81 1.14
C LYS A 57 11.17 7.81 0.20
N ASP A 58 11.53 8.96 0.74
CA ASP A 58 12.42 9.87 0.05
C ASP A 58 13.70 9.13 -0.30
N ILE A 59 14.08 9.23 -1.58
CA ILE A 59 15.40 8.85 -2.05
C ILE A 59 16.37 9.94 -1.60
N GLU A 60 16.45 10.22 -0.30
CA GLU A 60 17.44 11.12 0.25
C GLU A 60 18.41 10.33 1.11
N ASN A 61 19.66 10.33 0.64
CA ASN A 61 20.90 9.82 1.24
C ASN A 61 21.21 8.34 0.99
N GLU A 62 21.79 8.07 -0.19
CA GLU A 62 22.94 7.16 -0.31
C GLU A 62 24.20 7.98 -0.60
#